data_AF-A0A1M5P5Z3-F1
#
_entry.id   AF-A0A1M5P5Z3-F1
#
_cell.length_a   1.000
_cell.length_b   1.000
_cell.length_c   1.000
_cell.angle_alpha   90.00
_cell.angle_beta   90.00
_cell.angle_gamma   90.00
#
_symmetry.space_group_name_H-M   'P 1'
#
loop_
_entity.id
_entity.type
_entity.pdbx_description
1 polymer ?
#
loop_
_entity_poly.entity_id
_entity_poly.type
_entity_poly.pdbx_seq_one_letter_code
_entity_poly.pdbx_strand_id
1 'polypeptide(L)'
;MDLPATPAAPRRRPTEAELRLWPWLRRRLPSLRFRRDDVLGPYRASYVCHAPPLVIDIEGDRPGDVDAAARAARSAWLAGQGYLQLCFGGAQVLDDPEAVAEAIAAELPWPDNPPCALQPDDERWMRQALAVAERAAQAGEVPVGAVLVSADGELLAEGWNLPISLNDASAHAEMLALRRGGERLANYRLAGTTLYVTLEPCLMCAGAIIHARVSRLVYAARDDKAGAVDSVYDVIARPRLNHRVQWCGGVLEAEAAAMLRAFFQQRRDSR
;
A
#
# COMPACT_ATOMS: atom_id res chain seq x y z
N MET A 1 -33.66 26.82 7.21
CA MET A 1 -34.80 25.95 6.85
C MET A 1 -34.30 24.53 7.00
N ASP A 2 -34.51 23.93 8.16
CA ASP A 2 -34.16 22.54 8.40
C ASP A 2 -35.07 21.65 7.57
N LEU A 3 -34.48 20.83 6.68
CA LEU A 3 -35.20 19.78 6.00
C LEU A 3 -35.60 18.73 7.06
N PRO A 4 -36.87 18.31 7.13
CA PRO A 4 -37.28 17.28 8.06
C PRO A 4 -36.53 15.97 7.75
N ALA A 5 -35.97 15.33 8.77
CA ALA A 5 -35.31 14.04 8.63
C ALA A 5 -36.32 13.00 8.13
N THR A 6 -36.13 12.55 6.89
CA THR A 6 -36.90 11.45 6.30
C THR A 6 -36.70 10.19 7.15
N PRO A 7 -37.77 9.46 7.55
CA PRO A 7 -37.62 8.24 8.31
C PRO A 7 -36.74 7.23 7.56
N ALA A 8 -35.77 6.64 8.24
CA ALA A 8 -34.86 5.66 7.65
C ALA A 8 -35.66 4.48 7.07
N ALA A 9 -35.53 4.24 5.76
CA ALA A 9 -36.24 3.16 5.08
C ALA A 9 -35.92 1.80 5.74
N PRO A 10 -36.93 0.93 5.97
CA PRO A 10 -36.74 -0.32 6.69
C PRO A 10 -35.71 -1.22 5.99
N ARG A 11 -34.90 -1.94 6.80
CA ARG A 11 -33.92 -2.91 6.29
C ARG A 11 -34.63 -4.02 5.51
N ARG A 12 -34.09 -4.35 4.34
CA ARG A 12 -34.57 -5.45 3.50
C ARG A 12 -33.97 -6.77 3.98
N ARG A 13 -34.64 -7.88 3.66
CA ARG A 13 -33.97 -9.19 3.69
C ARG A 13 -32.85 -9.20 2.65
N PRO A 14 -31.63 -9.60 3.03
CA PRO A 14 -30.52 -9.68 2.09
C PRO A 14 -30.78 -10.76 1.04
N THR A 15 -30.29 -10.52 -0.18
CA THR A 15 -30.40 -11.49 -1.28
C THR A 15 -29.38 -12.62 -1.13
N GLU A 16 -29.56 -13.70 -1.89
CA GLU A 16 -28.62 -14.82 -1.86
C GLU A 16 -27.22 -14.40 -2.34
N ALA A 17 -27.15 -13.60 -3.41
CA ALA A 17 -25.90 -13.06 -3.92
C ALA A 17 -25.20 -12.18 -2.87
N GLU A 18 -25.95 -11.35 -2.14
CA GLU A 18 -25.41 -10.60 -1.01
C GLU A 18 -24.84 -11.57 0.04
N LEU A 19 -25.63 -12.52 0.54
CA LEU A 19 -25.16 -13.47 1.55
C LEU A 19 -23.91 -14.24 1.11
N ARG A 20 -23.82 -14.61 -0.17
CA ARG A 20 -22.68 -15.35 -0.73
C ARG A 20 -21.40 -14.51 -0.79
N LEU A 21 -21.48 -13.22 -1.15
CA LEU A 21 -20.33 -12.32 -1.27
C LEU A 21 -19.79 -11.85 0.10
N TRP A 22 -20.65 -11.74 1.11
CA TRP A 22 -20.29 -11.19 2.43
C TRP A 22 -19.02 -11.75 3.09
N PRO A 23 -18.84 -13.08 3.23
CA PRO A 23 -17.63 -13.64 3.84
C PRO A 23 -16.36 -13.29 3.05
N TRP A 24 -16.46 -13.16 1.73
CA TRP A 24 -15.34 -12.85 0.84
C TRP A 24 -14.87 -11.41 0.97
N LEU A 25 -15.80 -10.45 1.03
CA LEU A 25 -15.44 -9.05 1.31
C LEU A 25 -14.67 -8.92 2.63
N ARG A 26 -15.12 -9.62 3.67
CA ARG A 26 -14.45 -9.58 4.99
C ARG A 26 -13.09 -10.26 4.98
N ARG A 27 -12.92 -11.31 4.19
CA ARG A 27 -11.67 -12.07 4.09
C ARG A 27 -10.64 -11.35 3.22
N ARG A 28 -11.07 -10.81 2.07
CA ARG A 28 -10.20 -10.19 1.07
C ARG A 28 -9.87 -8.74 1.38
N LEU A 29 -10.81 -8.01 2.00
CA LEU A 29 -10.68 -6.59 2.33
C LEU A 29 -10.89 -6.36 3.84
N PRO A 30 -10.07 -6.98 4.72
CA PRO A 30 -10.29 -7.00 6.18
C PRO A 30 -10.11 -5.63 6.85
N SER A 31 -9.40 -4.71 6.20
CA SER A 31 -9.24 -3.31 6.61
C SER A 31 -10.52 -2.49 6.40
N LEU A 32 -11.36 -2.88 5.44
CA LEU A 32 -12.56 -2.14 5.09
C LEU A 32 -13.74 -2.51 6.00
N ARG A 33 -14.49 -1.49 6.41
CA ARG A 33 -15.68 -1.65 7.25
C ARG A 33 -16.93 -1.57 6.38
N PHE A 34 -17.38 -2.73 5.90
CA PHE A 34 -18.60 -2.83 5.11
C PHE A 34 -19.85 -2.88 5.98
N ARG A 35 -20.88 -2.15 5.54
CA ARG A 35 -22.27 -2.30 5.95
C ARG A 35 -23.04 -2.90 4.78
N ARG A 36 -23.90 -3.88 5.06
CA ARG A 36 -24.80 -4.48 4.07
C ARG A 36 -26.14 -3.76 4.10
N ASP A 37 -26.76 -3.58 2.93
CA ASP A 37 -28.08 -2.97 2.78
C ASP A 37 -28.18 -1.58 3.43
N ASP A 38 -27.20 -0.71 3.13
CA ASP A 38 -27.10 0.63 3.71
C ASP A 38 -27.78 1.67 2.82
N VAL A 39 -28.30 2.73 3.45
CA VAL A 39 -28.98 3.84 2.77
C VAL A 39 -28.04 5.03 2.66
N LEU A 40 -27.84 5.51 1.44
CA LEU A 40 -27.01 6.66 1.07
C LEU A 40 -27.91 7.70 0.41
N GLY A 41 -28.38 8.67 1.21
CA GLY A 41 -29.31 9.69 0.74
C GLY A 41 -30.59 9.07 0.17
N PRO A 42 -30.95 9.33 -1.11
CA PRO A 42 -32.14 8.76 -1.73
C PRO A 42 -31.95 7.32 -2.21
N TYR A 43 -30.72 6.78 -2.14
CA TYR A 43 -30.37 5.48 -2.71
C TYR A 43 -30.04 4.43 -1.65
N ARG A 44 -30.16 3.16 -2.04
CA ARG A 44 -29.78 1.99 -1.24
C ARG A 44 -28.73 1.20 -1.99
N ALA A 45 -27.76 0.66 -1.27
CA ALA A 45 -26.63 -0.10 -1.82
C ALA A 45 -26.50 -1.47 -1.15
N SER A 46 -26.05 -2.47 -1.92
CA SER A 46 -25.83 -3.83 -1.40
C SER A 46 -24.75 -3.83 -0.32
N TYR A 47 -23.61 -3.16 -0.59
CA TYR A 47 -22.56 -2.92 0.39
C TYR A 47 -22.03 -1.50 0.34
N VAL A 48 -21.71 -0.95 1.51
CA VAL A 48 -21.12 0.38 1.65
C VAL A 48 -19.94 0.33 2.62
N CYS A 49 -18.82 0.91 2.23
CA CYS A 49 -17.78 1.36 3.14
C CYS A 49 -17.76 2.90 3.13
N HIS A 50 -17.71 3.52 4.30
CA HIS A 50 -17.70 4.99 4.43
C HIS A 50 -16.27 5.56 4.48
N ALA A 51 -15.29 4.72 4.81
CA ALA A 51 -13.89 5.09 4.95
C ALA A 51 -12.99 3.90 4.52
N PRO A 52 -12.55 3.85 3.26
CA PRO A 52 -12.79 4.83 2.19
C PRO A 52 -14.24 4.76 1.65
N PRO A 53 -14.73 5.84 1.00
CA PRO A 53 -16.08 5.89 0.44
C PRO A 53 -16.20 4.97 -0.78
N LEU A 54 -16.78 3.79 -0.58
CA LEU A 54 -16.95 2.73 -1.57
C LEU A 54 -18.36 2.16 -1.51
N VAL A 55 -18.99 1.99 -2.67
CA VAL A 55 -20.26 1.30 -2.86
C VAL A 55 -20.05 0.08 -3.75
N ILE A 56 -20.54 -1.08 -3.32
CA ILE A 56 -20.65 -2.27 -4.15
C ILE A 56 -22.12 -2.56 -4.37
N ASP A 57 -22.50 -2.63 -5.64
CA ASP A 57 -23.83 -2.97 -6.09
C ASP A 57 -23.87 -4.35 -6.74
N ILE A 58 -24.87 -5.14 -6.34
CA ILE A 58 -25.21 -6.36 -7.05
C ILE A 58 -26.42 -6.07 -7.96
N GLU A 59 -26.23 -6.19 -9.27
CA GLU A 59 -27.23 -5.92 -10.31
C GLU A 59 -28.12 -7.15 -10.57
N GLY A 60 -29.38 -6.93 -10.93
CA GLY A 60 -30.30 -7.99 -11.37
C GLY A 60 -31.18 -8.62 -10.27
N ASP A 61 -31.02 -8.22 -9.02
CA ASP A 61 -31.77 -8.75 -7.85
C ASP A 61 -32.74 -7.72 -7.22
N ARG A 62 -32.96 -6.59 -7.92
CA ARG A 62 -33.76 -5.44 -7.47
C ARG A 62 -34.95 -5.17 -8.40
N PRO A 63 -36.18 -5.02 -7.87
CA PRO A 63 -37.27 -4.40 -8.60
C PRO A 63 -36.95 -2.91 -8.82
N GLY A 64 -36.82 -2.46 -10.08
CA GLY A 64 -36.63 -1.04 -10.43
C GLY A 64 -35.33 -0.68 -11.17
N ASP A 65 -34.39 -1.61 -11.38
CA ASP A 65 -33.13 -1.39 -12.12
C ASP A 65 -33.30 -1.31 -13.66
N VAL A 66 -34.50 -1.01 -14.15
CA VAL A 66 -34.84 -1.07 -15.59
C VAL A 66 -34.52 0.21 -16.37
N ASP A 67 -34.34 1.35 -15.70
CA ASP A 67 -34.06 2.61 -16.39
C ASP A 67 -32.58 3.01 -16.36
N ALA A 68 -31.99 3.19 -17.55
CA ALA A 68 -30.63 3.65 -17.72
C ALA A 68 -30.41 5.08 -17.20
N ALA A 69 -31.41 5.96 -17.34
CA ALA A 69 -31.31 7.34 -16.86
C ALA A 69 -31.26 7.39 -15.33
N ALA A 70 -32.12 6.62 -14.65
CA ALA A 70 -32.09 6.48 -13.20
C ALA A 70 -30.75 5.92 -12.67
N ARG A 71 -30.15 4.92 -13.36
CA ARG A 71 -28.83 4.38 -13.00
C ARG A 71 -27.73 5.44 -13.16
N ALA A 72 -27.71 6.16 -14.28
CA ALA A 72 -26.74 7.23 -14.52
C ALA A 72 -26.86 8.37 -13.49
N ALA A 73 -28.09 8.79 -13.16
CA ALA A 73 -28.33 9.81 -12.14
C ALA A 73 -27.82 9.38 -10.76
N ARG A 74 -28.03 8.11 -10.39
CA ARG A 74 -27.51 7.54 -9.14
C ARG A 74 -25.98 7.51 -9.11
N SER A 75 -25.34 7.04 -10.18
CA SER A 75 -23.88 7.00 -10.28
C SER A 75 -23.28 8.40 -10.19
N ALA A 76 -23.88 9.39 -10.87
CA ALA A 76 -23.45 10.79 -10.77
C ALA A 76 -23.62 11.35 -9.36
N TRP A 77 -24.72 11.03 -8.67
CA TRP A 77 -24.94 11.45 -7.30
C TRP A 77 -23.91 10.85 -6.34
N LEU A 78 -23.66 9.54 -6.42
CA LEU A 78 -22.66 8.85 -5.60
C LEU A 78 -21.25 9.42 -5.80
N ALA A 79 -20.87 9.65 -7.06
CA ALA A 79 -19.60 10.29 -7.40
C ALA A 79 -19.52 11.72 -6.82
N GLY A 80 -20.60 12.49 -6.88
CA GLY A 80 -20.69 13.81 -6.25
C GLY A 80 -20.59 13.79 -4.71
N GLN A 81 -20.88 12.65 -4.08
CA GLN A 81 -20.65 12.40 -2.66
C GLN A 81 -19.25 11.81 -2.36
N GLY A 82 -18.40 11.62 -3.38
CA GLY A 82 -17.04 11.09 -3.25
C GLY A 82 -16.96 9.56 -3.19
N TYR A 83 -18.05 8.84 -3.46
CA TYR A 83 -18.04 7.37 -3.47
C TYR A 83 -17.54 6.81 -4.81
N LEU A 84 -16.64 5.84 -4.72
CA LEU A 84 -16.38 4.91 -5.82
C LEU A 84 -17.51 3.88 -5.87
N GLN A 85 -18.16 3.71 -7.02
CA GLN A 85 -19.20 2.70 -7.22
C GLN A 85 -18.69 1.56 -8.10
N LEU A 86 -18.83 0.32 -7.63
CA LEU A 86 -18.54 -0.89 -8.40
C LEU A 86 -19.80 -1.75 -8.51
N CYS A 87 -20.15 -2.18 -9.73
CA CYS A 87 -21.34 -2.96 -10.01
C CYS A 87 -20.99 -4.36 -10.50
N PHE A 88 -21.65 -5.39 -9.98
CA PHE A 88 -21.47 -6.79 -10.36
C PHE A 88 -22.81 -7.46 -10.59
N GLY A 89 -22.93 -8.33 -11.59
CA GLY A 89 -24.17 -9.06 -11.84
C GLY A 89 -24.45 -10.10 -10.74
N GLY A 90 -25.72 -10.28 -10.34
CA GLY A 90 -26.11 -11.29 -9.36
C GLY A 90 -25.64 -12.70 -9.74
N ALA A 91 -25.78 -13.08 -11.01
CA ALA A 91 -25.28 -14.36 -11.53
C ALA A 91 -23.75 -14.49 -11.40
N GLN A 92 -23.00 -13.42 -11.66
CA GLN A 92 -21.53 -13.40 -11.51
C GLN A 92 -21.12 -13.65 -10.05
N VAL A 93 -21.83 -13.03 -9.09
CA VAL A 93 -21.60 -13.21 -7.66
C VAL A 93 -21.99 -14.62 -7.18
N LEU A 94 -23.08 -15.17 -7.72
CA LEU A 94 -23.54 -16.51 -7.40
C LEU A 94 -22.68 -17.61 -8.02
N ASP A 95 -21.99 -17.34 -9.12
CA ASP A 95 -21.06 -18.28 -9.74
C ASP A 95 -19.74 -18.30 -8.94
N ASP A 96 -19.03 -17.17 -8.91
CA ASP A 96 -17.72 -17.04 -8.27
C ASP A 96 -17.58 -15.75 -7.41
N PRO A 97 -17.96 -15.82 -6.13
CA PRO A 97 -17.85 -14.68 -5.22
C PRO A 97 -16.39 -14.38 -4.80
N GLU A 98 -15.46 -15.33 -4.98
CA GLU A 98 -14.02 -15.08 -4.74
C GLU A 98 -13.48 -14.15 -5.81
N ALA A 99 -13.68 -14.50 -7.08
CA ALA A 99 -13.26 -13.67 -8.20
C ALA A 99 -13.87 -12.27 -8.17
N VAL A 100 -15.14 -12.13 -7.76
CA VAL A 100 -15.76 -10.82 -7.57
C VAL A 100 -15.05 -10.02 -6.47
N ALA A 101 -14.73 -10.64 -5.33
CA ALA A 101 -13.98 -9.95 -4.26
C ALA A 101 -12.56 -9.55 -4.70
N GLU A 102 -11.92 -10.32 -5.58
CA GLU A 102 -10.65 -9.97 -6.19
C GLU A 102 -10.75 -8.80 -7.16
N ALA A 103 -11.77 -8.80 -8.02
CA ALA A 103 -12.06 -7.68 -8.93
C ALA A 103 -12.33 -6.39 -8.15
N ILE A 104 -13.12 -6.45 -7.07
CA ILE A 104 -13.34 -5.31 -6.18
C ILE A 104 -12.02 -4.79 -5.64
N ALA A 105 -11.18 -5.68 -5.11
CA ALA A 105 -9.88 -5.30 -4.56
C ALA A 105 -8.99 -4.63 -5.63
N ALA A 106 -8.95 -5.16 -6.86
CA ALA A 106 -8.16 -4.60 -7.96
C ALA A 106 -8.60 -3.16 -8.33
N GLU A 107 -9.89 -2.88 -8.30
CA GLU A 107 -10.46 -1.56 -8.63
C GLU A 107 -10.33 -0.51 -7.51
N LEU A 108 -9.94 -0.91 -6.29
CA LEU A 108 -9.75 0.06 -5.21
C LEU A 108 -8.54 0.95 -5.53
N PRO A 109 -8.71 2.29 -5.58
CA PRO A 109 -7.60 3.21 -5.78
C PRO A 109 -6.77 3.40 -4.50
N TRP A 110 -7.26 2.87 -3.37
CA TRP A 110 -6.63 3.00 -2.07
C TRP A 110 -5.89 1.71 -1.72
N PRO A 111 -4.61 1.79 -1.31
CA PRO A 111 -3.91 0.64 -0.76
C PRO A 111 -4.55 0.17 0.55
N ASP A 112 -4.64 -1.15 0.77
CA ASP A 112 -5.14 -1.76 2.02
C ASP A 112 -4.30 -1.39 3.26
N ASN A 113 -3.13 -0.81 3.01
CA ASN A 113 -2.17 -0.27 3.96
C ASN A 113 -1.69 1.10 3.43
N PRO A 114 -2.37 2.21 3.76
CA PRO A 114 -1.99 3.54 3.30
C PRO A 114 -0.66 4.01 3.89
N PRO A 115 0.04 4.94 3.22
CA PRO A 115 1.26 5.50 3.79
C PRO A 115 0.95 6.21 5.11
N CYS A 116 1.78 5.97 6.11
CA CYS A 116 1.75 6.67 7.39
C CYS A 116 2.28 8.10 7.23
N ALA A 117 1.92 8.98 8.19
CA ALA A 117 2.46 10.33 8.22
C ALA A 117 3.97 10.34 8.52
N LEU A 118 4.68 11.31 7.95
CA LEU A 118 6.07 11.56 8.29
C LEU A 118 6.20 12.00 9.75
N GLN A 119 7.27 11.55 10.39
CA GLN A 119 7.63 11.86 11.76
C GLN A 119 8.83 12.82 11.78
N PRO A 120 8.98 13.67 12.81
CA PRO A 120 10.05 14.68 12.87
C PRO A 120 11.47 14.13 12.69
N ASP A 121 11.73 12.91 13.17
CA ASP A 121 13.04 12.28 13.10
C ASP A 121 13.35 11.65 11.73
N ASP A 122 12.37 11.53 10.83
CA ASP A 122 12.57 10.82 9.57
C ASP A 122 13.58 11.51 8.66
N GLU A 123 13.58 12.84 8.65
CA GLU A 123 14.56 13.60 7.87
C GLU A 123 15.98 13.34 8.36
N ARG A 124 16.19 13.33 9.70
CA ARG A 124 17.50 13.06 10.31
C ARG A 124 18.04 11.70 9.87
N TRP A 125 17.22 10.65 9.97
CA TRP A 125 17.64 9.30 9.61
C TRP A 125 17.80 9.13 8.10
N MET A 126 17.00 9.81 7.29
CA MET A 126 17.18 9.80 5.84
C MET A 126 18.46 10.50 5.40
N ARG A 127 18.87 11.60 6.06
CA ARG A 127 20.19 12.21 5.84
C ARG A 127 21.33 11.25 6.17
N GLN A 128 21.21 10.47 7.24
CA GLN A 128 22.18 9.41 7.54
C GLN A 128 22.18 8.34 6.44
N ALA A 129 21.02 7.90 5.95
CA ALA A 129 20.93 6.94 4.85
C ALA A 129 21.57 7.47 3.55
N LEU A 130 21.42 8.77 3.25
CA LEU A 130 22.10 9.43 2.13
C LEU A 130 23.62 9.45 2.30
N ALA A 131 24.12 9.77 3.50
CA ALA A 131 25.56 9.70 3.80
C ALA A 131 26.11 8.26 3.67
N VAL A 132 25.30 7.24 4.02
CA VAL A 132 25.63 5.84 3.80
C VAL A 132 25.61 5.48 2.31
N ALA A 133 24.69 6.04 1.52
CA ALA A 133 24.61 5.85 0.07
C ALA A 133 25.82 6.42 -0.68
N GLU A 134 26.43 7.49 -0.18
CA GLU A 134 27.69 8.02 -0.74
C GLU A 134 28.83 6.99 -0.70
N ARG A 135 28.84 6.08 0.29
CA ARG A 135 29.85 5.00 0.36
C ARG A 135 29.69 4.01 -0.79
N ALA A 136 28.46 3.71 -1.22
CA ALA A 136 28.21 2.93 -2.43
C ALA A 136 28.73 3.69 -3.67
N ALA A 137 28.42 4.99 -3.79
CA ALA A 137 28.90 5.81 -4.91
C ALA A 137 30.44 5.78 -5.02
N GLN A 138 31.14 5.95 -3.89
CA GLN A 138 32.60 5.93 -3.80
C GLN A 138 33.20 4.57 -4.17
N ALA A 139 32.48 3.47 -3.89
CA ALA A 139 32.83 2.12 -4.33
C ALA A 139 32.47 1.85 -5.80
N GLY A 140 31.92 2.84 -6.51
CA GLY A 140 31.44 2.67 -7.88
C GLY A 140 30.15 1.86 -7.98
N GLU A 141 29.40 1.69 -6.89
CA GLU A 141 28.11 1.00 -6.83
C GLU A 141 26.95 1.99 -6.98
N VAL A 142 25.77 1.51 -7.39
CA VAL A 142 24.57 2.36 -7.45
C VAL A 142 24.31 2.96 -6.05
N PRO A 143 24.19 4.29 -5.90
CA PRO A 143 24.20 4.97 -4.60
C PRO A 143 22.88 4.82 -3.85
N VAL A 144 22.70 3.66 -3.24
CA VAL A 144 21.59 3.37 -2.33
C VAL A 144 22.15 3.04 -0.96
N GLY A 145 21.59 3.69 0.05
CA GLY A 145 21.96 3.51 1.45
C GLY A 145 20.72 3.26 2.29
N ALA A 146 20.90 2.52 3.39
CA ALA A 146 19.86 2.16 4.31
C ALA A 146 20.39 2.20 5.76
N VAL A 147 19.53 2.59 6.69
CA VAL A 147 19.80 2.51 8.14
C VAL A 147 18.63 1.89 8.88
N LEU A 148 18.95 1.01 9.83
CA LEU A 148 17.99 0.35 10.70
C LEU A 148 18.07 0.96 12.09
N VAL A 149 16.93 1.44 12.61
CA VAL A 149 16.83 2.18 13.86
C VAL A 149 15.89 1.45 14.82
N SER A 150 16.24 1.39 16.11
CA SER A 150 15.41 0.78 17.16
C SER A 150 14.19 1.65 17.49
N ALA A 151 13.25 1.10 18.26
CA ALA A 151 12.10 1.85 18.78
C ALA A 151 12.51 3.03 19.68
N ASP A 152 13.67 2.92 20.33
CA ASP A 152 14.22 3.94 21.23
C ASP A 152 15.06 4.99 20.49
N GLY A 153 15.11 4.93 19.15
CA GLY A 153 15.88 5.88 18.33
C GLY A 153 17.38 5.58 18.26
N GLU A 154 17.80 4.34 18.51
CA GLU A 154 19.21 3.93 18.39
C GLU A 154 19.51 3.41 16.99
N LEU A 155 20.63 3.85 16.38
CA LEU A 155 21.12 3.27 15.14
C LEU A 155 21.65 1.85 15.38
N LEU A 156 20.94 0.85 14.84
CA LEU A 156 21.29 -0.56 14.96
C LEU A 156 22.26 -1.00 13.87
N ALA A 157 21.99 -0.63 12.63
CA ALA A 157 22.80 -1.04 11.48
C ALA A 157 22.74 -0.05 10.33
N GLU A 158 23.80 -0.06 9.52
CA GLU A 158 23.86 0.62 8.23
C GLU A 158 24.07 -0.42 7.13
N GLY A 159 23.56 -0.16 5.93
CA GLY A 159 23.78 -0.96 4.73
C GLY A 159 23.81 -0.08 3.49
N TRP A 160 24.64 -0.43 2.51
CA TRP A 160 24.69 0.25 1.22
C TRP A 160 24.89 -0.78 0.12
N ASN A 161 24.53 -0.46 -1.12
CA ASN A 161 24.67 -1.40 -2.22
C ASN A 161 26.14 -1.82 -2.40
N LEU A 162 26.36 -3.14 -2.47
CA LEU A 162 27.64 -3.76 -2.79
C LEU A 162 27.53 -4.98 -3.75
N PRO A 163 26.56 -5.03 -4.70
CA PRO A 163 26.35 -6.24 -5.50
C PRO A 163 27.54 -6.58 -6.41
N ILE A 164 28.24 -5.58 -6.96
CA ILE A 164 29.41 -5.80 -7.81
C ILE A 164 30.60 -6.21 -6.94
N SER A 165 30.84 -5.45 -5.87
CA SER A 165 32.00 -5.59 -4.98
C SER A 165 32.02 -6.94 -4.27
N LEU A 166 30.85 -7.44 -3.85
CA LEU A 166 30.73 -8.72 -3.16
C LEU A 166 30.40 -9.89 -4.10
N ASN A 167 30.20 -9.64 -5.40
CA ASN A 167 29.67 -10.63 -6.35
C ASN A 167 28.40 -11.33 -5.81
N ASP A 168 27.55 -10.56 -5.11
CA ASP A 168 26.34 -11.05 -4.45
C ASP A 168 25.14 -10.24 -4.98
N ALA A 169 24.33 -10.87 -5.82
CA ALA A 169 23.12 -10.24 -6.37
C ALA A 169 22.12 -9.78 -5.30
N SER A 170 22.23 -10.30 -4.07
CA SER A 170 21.39 -9.93 -2.93
C SER A 170 21.98 -8.82 -2.06
N ALA A 171 23.19 -8.33 -2.33
CA ALA A 171 23.88 -7.31 -1.51
C ALA A 171 23.36 -5.88 -1.75
N HIS A 172 22.03 -5.72 -1.68
CA HIS A 172 21.36 -4.44 -1.65
C HIS A 172 21.47 -3.79 -0.26
N ALA A 173 21.35 -2.47 -0.20
CA ALA A 173 21.45 -1.70 1.03
C ALA A 173 20.54 -2.24 2.16
N GLU A 174 19.28 -2.52 1.84
CA GLU A 174 18.28 -3.02 2.79
C GLU A 174 18.67 -4.41 3.30
N MET A 175 19.10 -5.30 2.39
CA MET A 175 19.50 -6.66 2.74
C MET A 175 20.68 -6.67 3.71
N LEU A 176 21.68 -5.81 3.47
CA LEU A 176 22.84 -5.70 4.34
C LEU A 176 22.47 -5.06 5.69
N ALA A 177 21.62 -4.04 5.71
CA ALA A 177 21.15 -3.42 6.95
C ALA A 177 20.36 -4.42 7.81
N LEU A 178 19.48 -5.23 7.20
CA LEU A 178 18.70 -6.26 7.91
C LEU A 178 19.60 -7.39 8.45
N ARG A 179 20.56 -7.87 7.66
CA ARG A 179 21.52 -8.92 8.10
C ARG A 179 22.32 -8.44 9.31
N ARG A 180 22.93 -7.26 9.22
CA ARG A 180 23.71 -6.64 10.31
C ARG A 180 22.85 -6.33 11.54
N GLY A 181 21.61 -5.88 11.34
CA GLY A 181 20.66 -5.67 12.42
C GLY A 181 20.30 -6.96 13.15
N GLY A 182 20.08 -8.05 12.40
CA GLY A 182 19.80 -9.36 12.96
C GLY A 182 20.99 -9.97 13.72
N GLU A 183 22.20 -9.77 13.22
CA GLU A 183 23.43 -10.11 13.94
C GLU A 183 23.56 -9.33 15.25
N ARG A 184 23.37 -8.00 15.22
CA ARG A 184 23.46 -7.14 16.40
C ARG A 184 22.43 -7.50 17.47
N LEU A 185 21.20 -7.80 17.07
CA LEU A 185 20.12 -8.17 17.99
C LEU A 185 20.09 -9.67 18.33
N ALA A 186 20.98 -10.47 17.72
CA ALA A 186 20.95 -11.93 17.76
C ALA A 186 19.55 -12.52 17.48
N ASN A 187 18.81 -11.90 16.55
CA ASN A 187 17.43 -12.26 16.25
C ASN A 187 17.06 -11.87 14.82
N TYR A 188 16.46 -12.80 14.07
CA TYR A 188 15.98 -12.51 12.71
C TYR A 188 14.72 -11.63 12.70
N ARG A 189 13.98 -11.58 13.82
CA ARG A 189 12.82 -10.70 13.99
C ARG A 189 13.29 -9.35 14.53
N LEU A 190 13.25 -8.35 13.67
CA LEU A 190 13.55 -6.95 13.92
C LEU A 190 12.25 -6.18 14.25
N ALA A 191 11.44 -6.75 15.14
CA ALA A 191 10.19 -6.11 15.55
C ALA A 191 10.48 -4.80 16.30
N GLY A 192 9.67 -3.76 16.07
CA GLY A 192 9.83 -2.44 16.67
C GLY A 192 10.83 -1.54 15.95
N THR A 193 11.57 -2.04 14.95
CA THR A 193 12.55 -1.22 14.22
C THR A 193 11.91 -0.42 13.09
N THR A 194 12.53 0.70 12.74
CA THR A 194 12.29 1.45 11.51
C THR A 194 13.47 1.29 10.55
N LEU A 195 13.21 0.94 9.29
CA LEU A 195 14.20 0.92 8.22
C LEU A 195 14.04 2.16 7.35
N TYR A 196 15.10 2.94 7.21
CA TYR A 196 15.18 4.07 6.30
C TYR A 196 16.02 3.68 5.08
N VAL A 197 15.60 4.01 3.87
CA VAL A 197 16.33 3.69 2.62
C VAL A 197 16.19 4.79 1.57
N THR A 198 17.26 5.08 0.83
CA THR A 198 17.26 6.23 -0.10
C THR A 198 16.51 5.99 -1.42
N LEU A 199 16.09 4.77 -1.70
CA LEU A 199 15.31 4.38 -2.89
C LEU A 199 14.25 3.37 -2.49
N GLU A 200 13.08 3.42 -3.12
CA GLU A 200 11.99 2.47 -2.89
C GLU A 200 12.50 1.02 -3.05
N PRO A 201 12.28 0.15 -2.04
CA PRO A 201 12.74 -1.23 -2.10
C PRO A 201 12.19 -2.02 -3.28
N CYS A 202 13.05 -2.82 -3.90
CA CYS A 202 12.64 -3.80 -4.91
C CYS A 202 11.91 -5.00 -4.28
N LEU A 203 11.37 -5.89 -5.12
CA LEU A 203 10.60 -7.06 -4.68
C LEU A 203 11.36 -7.96 -3.68
N MET A 204 12.66 -8.17 -3.90
CA MET A 204 13.53 -8.94 -2.99
C MET A 204 13.61 -8.29 -1.61
N CYS A 205 13.93 -7.00 -1.57
CA CYS A 205 14.08 -6.25 -0.34
C CYS A 205 12.74 -6.13 0.41
N ALA A 206 11.64 -5.85 -0.30
CA ALA A 206 10.30 -5.79 0.27
C ALA A 206 9.91 -7.11 0.97
N GLY A 207 10.17 -8.26 0.31
CA GLY A 207 9.96 -9.57 0.92
C GLY A 207 10.82 -9.79 2.18
N ALA A 208 12.09 -9.41 2.13
CA ALA A 208 12.99 -9.52 3.28
C ALA A 208 12.55 -8.66 4.47
N ILE A 209 12.11 -7.43 4.23
CA ILE A 209 11.57 -6.51 5.25
C ILE A 209 10.37 -7.14 5.98
N ILE A 210 9.45 -7.75 5.22
CA ILE A 210 8.28 -8.46 5.77
C ILE A 210 8.71 -9.67 6.61
N HIS A 211 9.63 -10.49 6.10
CA HIS A 211 10.13 -11.68 6.82
C HIS A 211 10.89 -11.33 8.09
N ALA A 212 11.65 -10.22 8.06
CA ALA A 212 12.37 -9.68 9.20
C ALA A 212 11.47 -8.99 10.23
N ARG A 213 10.16 -8.84 9.98
CA ARG A 213 9.21 -8.21 10.91
C ARG A 213 9.51 -6.75 11.24
N VAL A 214 10.17 -6.03 10.32
CA VAL A 214 10.39 -4.58 10.46
C VAL A 214 9.04 -3.90 10.64
N SER A 215 8.90 -3.05 11.65
CA SER A 215 7.63 -2.39 11.96
C SER A 215 7.30 -1.28 10.97
N ARG A 216 8.31 -0.51 10.56
CA ARG A 216 8.14 0.66 9.71
C ARG A 216 9.23 0.79 8.65
N LEU A 217 8.83 1.10 7.42
CA LEU A 217 9.71 1.41 6.29
C LEU A 217 9.56 2.88 5.92
N VAL A 218 10.66 3.58 5.75
CA VAL A 218 10.68 4.96 5.25
C VAL A 218 11.62 5.01 4.06
N TYR A 219 11.15 5.45 2.90
CA TYR A 219 12.01 5.61 1.73
C TYR A 219 11.98 7.03 1.16
N ALA A 220 13.07 7.41 0.49
CA ALA A 220 13.20 8.72 -0.13
C ALA A 220 12.57 8.76 -1.53
N ALA A 221 13.31 8.35 -2.56
CA ALA A 221 12.84 8.39 -3.94
C ALA A 221 12.03 7.15 -4.32
N ARG A 222 11.01 7.33 -5.16
CA ARG A 222 10.28 6.22 -5.80
C ARG A 222 11.17 5.50 -6.83
N ASP A 223 10.87 4.22 -7.07
CA ASP A 223 11.49 3.45 -8.15
C ASP A 223 10.43 2.98 -9.17
N ASP A 224 10.25 3.78 -10.22
CA ASP A 224 9.29 3.51 -11.29
C ASP A 224 9.62 2.26 -12.14
N LYS A 225 10.79 1.64 -11.93
CA LYS A 225 11.25 0.47 -12.70
C LYS A 225 11.20 -0.82 -11.92
N ALA A 226 11.43 -0.78 -10.61
CA ALA A 226 11.53 -1.97 -9.78
C ALA A 226 10.87 -1.87 -8.40
N GLY A 227 10.32 -0.71 -8.04
CA GLY A 227 9.75 -0.44 -6.72
C GLY A 227 8.60 -1.39 -6.38
N ALA A 228 8.64 -1.95 -5.18
CA ALA A 228 7.68 -2.97 -4.72
C ALA A 228 6.88 -2.56 -3.48
N VAL A 229 6.92 -1.28 -3.11
CA VAL A 229 6.07 -0.73 -2.06
C VAL A 229 4.71 -0.38 -2.66
N ASP A 230 4.71 0.53 -3.64
CA ASP A 230 3.51 1.02 -4.33
C ASP A 230 3.75 1.47 -5.79
N SER A 231 4.96 1.33 -6.36
CA SER A 231 5.26 1.74 -7.75
C SER A 231 4.93 0.67 -8.80
N VAL A 232 5.75 -0.39 -8.89
CA VAL A 232 5.57 -1.48 -9.88
C VAL A 232 4.83 -2.65 -9.25
N TYR A 233 5.18 -2.97 -8.01
CA TYR A 233 4.48 -3.93 -7.18
C TYR A 233 3.95 -3.25 -5.92
N ASP A 234 2.95 -3.86 -5.31
CA ASP A 234 2.23 -3.31 -4.17
C ASP A 234 2.35 -4.19 -2.91
N VAL A 235 3.46 -4.91 -2.74
CA VAL A 235 3.56 -5.98 -1.73
C VAL A 235 3.44 -5.46 -0.30
N ILE A 236 3.89 -4.22 -0.06
CA ILE A 236 3.75 -3.54 1.24
C ILE A 236 2.44 -2.74 1.30
N ALA A 237 2.05 -2.05 0.23
CA ALA A 237 0.83 -1.23 0.20
C ALA A 237 -0.46 -2.08 0.18
N ARG A 238 -0.42 -3.30 -0.36
CA ARG A 238 -1.51 -4.29 -0.38
C ARG A 238 -1.05 -5.61 0.24
N PRO A 239 -0.91 -5.66 1.57
CA PRO A 239 -0.31 -6.80 2.24
C PRO A 239 -1.19 -8.04 2.13
N ARG A 240 -0.67 -9.06 1.44
CA ARG A 240 -1.25 -10.43 1.37
C ARG A 240 -0.59 -11.40 2.35
N LEU A 241 0.48 -10.97 3.01
CA LEU A 241 1.29 -11.75 3.95
C LEU A 241 0.96 -11.42 5.42
N ASN A 242 1.45 -12.25 6.34
CA ASN A 242 1.09 -12.20 7.76
C ASN A 242 1.72 -11.03 8.57
N HIS A 243 2.61 -10.23 7.97
CA HIS A 243 3.17 -9.02 8.57
C HIS A 243 2.67 -7.79 7.83
N ARG A 244 2.24 -6.75 8.55
CA ARG A 244 1.92 -5.45 7.98
C ARG A 244 3.00 -4.46 8.38
N VAL A 245 3.69 -3.93 7.38
CA VAL A 245 4.75 -2.93 7.55
C VAL A 245 4.12 -1.55 7.38
N GLN A 246 4.21 -0.67 8.38
CA GLN A 246 3.88 0.74 8.18
C GLN A 246 4.87 1.34 7.20
N TRP A 247 4.44 2.18 6.26
CA TRP A 247 5.37 2.73 5.28
C TRP A 247 5.12 4.19 4.98
N CYS A 248 6.15 4.92 4.57
CA CYS A 248 6.02 6.25 3.98
C CYS A 248 7.15 6.49 2.97
N GLY A 249 6.80 7.14 1.86
CA GLY A 249 7.75 7.56 0.82
C GLY A 249 7.92 9.07 0.77
N GLY A 250 8.89 9.55 -0.01
CA GLY A 250 9.03 10.97 -0.34
C GLY A 250 9.94 11.77 0.59
N VAL A 251 10.54 11.16 1.62
CA VAL A 251 11.43 11.89 2.56
C VAL A 251 12.74 12.23 1.86
N LEU A 252 13.03 13.52 1.66
CA LEU A 252 14.24 13.97 0.93
C LEU A 252 14.36 13.36 -0.49
N GLU A 253 13.22 13.13 -1.14
CA GLU A 253 13.15 12.53 -2.48
C GLU A 253 14.02 13.25 -3.52
N ALA A 254 13.97 14.59 -3.53
CA ALA A 254 14.72 15.39 -4.50
C ALA A 254 16.25 15.16 -4.39
N GLU A 255 16.75 15.02 -3.17
CA GLU A 255 18.17 14.82 -2.85
C GLU A 255 18.61 13.41 -3.26
N ALA A 256 17.85 12.39 -2.88
CA ALA A 256 18.09 11.01 -3.28
C ALA A 256 18.06 10.82 -4.80
N ALA A 257 17.06 11.39 -5.47
CA ALA A 257 16.93 11.32 -6.92
C ALA A 257 18.07 12.08 -7.63
N ALA A 258 18.54 13.20 -7.08
CA ALA A 258 19.69 13.93 -7.62
C ALA A 258 20.98 13.09 -7.54
N MET A 259 21.22 12.41 -6.42
CA MET A 259 22.37 11.51 -6.24
C MET A 259 22.38 10.37 -7.28
N LEU A 260 21.24 9.69 -7.48
CA LEU A 260 21.11 8.64 -8.49
C LEU A 260 21.35 9.16 -9.91
N ARG A 261 20.75 10.32 -10.27
CA ARG A 261 20.94 10.94 -11.58
C ARG A 261 22.41 11.30 -11.83
N ALA A 262 23.08 11.89 -10.84
CA ALA A 262 24.49 12.27 -10.95
C ALA A 262 25.38 11.04 -11.18
N PHE A 263 25.17 9.96 -10.43
CA PHE A 263 25.92 8.71 -10.59
C PHE A 263 25.78 8.11 -12.00
N PHE A 264 24.55 8.00 -12.51
CA PHE A 264 24.34 7.46 -13.86
C PHE A 264 24.83 8.39 -14.97
N GLN A 265 24.84 9.71 -14.76
CA GLN A 265 25.44 10.67 -15.69
C GLN A 265 26.95 10.46 -15.79
N GLN A 266 27.64 10.43 -14.64
CA GLN A 266 29.08 10.17 -14.59
C GLN A 266 29.47 8.85 -15.28
N ARG A 267 28.68 7.79 -15.08
CA ARG A 267 28.91 6.49 -15.75
C ARG A 267 28.66 6.49 -17.26
N ARG A 268 27.81 7.40 -17.78
CA ARG A 268 27.63 7.58 -19.22
C ARG A 268 28.80 8.34 -19.82
N ASP A 269 29.28 9.35 -19.10
CA ASP A 269 30.39 10.21 -19.55
C ASP A 269 31.75 9.50 -19.48
N SER A 270 31.87 8.46 -18.65
CA SER A 270 33.07 7.63 -18.52
C SER A 270 33.14 6.42 -19.46
N ARG A 271 32.21 6.29 -20.41
CA ARG A 271 32.16 5.22 -21.44
C ARG A 271 32.63 5.76 -22.78
#